data_AF-A0A2N2MR22-F1
#
_entry.id   AF-A0A2N2MR22-F1
#
_cell.length_a   1.000
_cell.length_b   1.000
_cell.length_c   1.000
_cell.angle_alpha   90.00
_cell.angle_beta   90.00
_cell.angle_gamma   90.00
#
_symmetry.space_group_name_H-M   'P 1'
#
loop_
_entity.id
_entity.type
_entity.pdbx_description
1 polymer ?
#
loop_
_entity_poly.entity_id
_entity_poly.type
_entity_poly.pdbx_seq_one_letter_code
_entity_poly.pdbx_strand_id
1 'polypeptide(L)'
;MGRVAIRWHRPIEGDIKTLRITRKAGKWYASFACEVEETPLPSTGRSVGVDVGVNSLIATSDGELIGNPKWYRDGQAKLSILQRTVSRRMKGGSNRRKAVHALQVHHEYIANQRKDFLNKLANTLVLNNDLIVIEDLRIQNMVKNHNLSKSILDGGWGYFAKRLSDKAVEAGR
;
A
#
# COMPACT_ATOMS: atom_id res chain seq x y z
N MET A 1 -33.79 12.78 1.38
CA MET A 1 -32.56 12.28 0.70
C MET A 1 -31.69 13.48 0.35
N GLY A 2 -30.36 13.38 0.55
CA GLY A 2 -29.42 14.47 0.25
C GLY A 2 -28.46 14.07 -0.86
N ARG A 3 -28.09 15.02 -1.72
CA ARG A 3 -27.04 14.83 -2.72
C ARG A 3 -25.68 15.13 -2.06
N VAL A 4 -24.68 14.29 -2.31
CA VAL A 4 -23.31 14.49 -1.83
C VAL A 4 -22.39 14.65 -3.03
N ALA A 5 -21.64 15.74 -3.08
CA ALA A 5 -20.63 15.93 -4.12
C ALA A 5 -19.47 14.95 -3.90
N ILE A 6 -19.06 14.25 -4.95
CA ILE A 6 -17.98 13.27 -4.93
C ILE A 6 -16.84 13.78 -5.80
N ARG A 7 -15.61 13.71 -5.29
CA ARG A 7 -14.40 13.89 -6.10
C ARG A 7 -13.99 12.54 -6.66
N TRP A 8 -14.17 12.36 -7.96
CA TRP A 8 -13.78 11.14 -8.67
C TRP A 8 -12.27 11.13 -8.90
N HIS A 9 -11.61 10.00 -8.62
CA HIS A 9 -10.21 9.78 -9.01
C HIS A 9 -10.09 9.13 -10.39
N ARG A 10 -11.11 8.37 -10.80
CA ARG A 10 -11.27 7.74 -12.12
C ARG A 10 -12.77 7.52 -12.39
N PRO A 11 -13.19 7.39 -13.67
CA PRO A 11 -14.55 6.99 -14.00
C PRO A 11 -14.89 5.60 -13.43
N ILE A 12 -16.17 5.34 -13.16
CA ILE A 12 -16.61 3.98 -12.81
C ILE A 12 -16.67 3.17 -14.10
N GLU A 13 -16.02 2.01 -14.07
CA GLU A 13 -16.08 1.01 -15.12
C GLU A 13 -16.92 -0.17 -14.62
N GLY A 14 -17.74 -0.73 -15.51
CA GLY A 14 -18.59 -1.87 -15.23
C GLY A 14 -19.68 -1.63 -14.18
N ASP A 15 -20.26 -2.71 -13.70
CA ASP A 15 -21.41 -2.69 -12.81
C ASP A 15 -21.01 -2.63 -11.34
N ILE A 16 -21.57 -1.65 -10.61
CA ILE A 16 -21.33 -1.51 -9.16
C ILE A 16 -22.06 -2.62 -8.42
N LYS A 17 -21.30 -3.49 -7.74
CA LYS A 17 -21.86 -4.51 -6.84
C LYS A 17 -21.95 -4.05 -5.41
N THR A 18 -21.00 -3.24 -4.96
CA THR A 18 -20.95 -2.80 -3.57
C THR A 18 -20.33 -1.42 -3.46
N LEU A 19 -21.00 -0.55 -2.70
CA LEU A 19 -20.46 0.72 -2.23
C LEU A 19 -20.09 0.59 -0.75
N ARG A 20 -18.82 0.83 -0.43
CA ARG A 20 -18.35 0.95 0.95
C ARG A 20 -17.96 2.40 1.24
N ILE A 21 -18.63 3.00 2.22
CA ILE A 21 -18.27 4.30 2.76
C ILE A 21 -17.35 4.11 3.96
N THR A 22 -16.17 4.72 3.92
CA THR A 22 -15.21 4.68 5.03
C THR A 22 -14.78 6.08 5.42
N ARG A 23 -14.43 6.26 6.69
CA ARG A 23 -13.84 7.52 7.18
C ARG A 23 -12.42 7.25 7.67
N LYS A 24 -11.44 7.97 7.14
CA LYS A 24 -10.03 7.84 7.52
C LYS A 24 -9.38 9.22 7.58
N ALA A 25 -8.67 9.48 8.68
CA ALA A 25 -7.96 10.75 8.91
C ALA A 25 -8.80 12.00 8.59
N GLY A 26 -10.07 11.99 9.02
CA GLY A 26 -11.02 13.09 8.81
C GLY A 26 -11.68 13.17 7.43
N LYS A 27 -11.24 12.38 6.46
CA LYS A 27 -11.80 12.32 5.10
C LYS A 27 -12.79 11.16 4.98
N TRP A 28 -13.79 11.34 4.11
CA TRP A 28 -14.70 10.29 3.69
C TRP A 28 -14.27 9.74 2.34
N TYR A 29 -14.29 8.42 2.20
CA TYR A 29 -13.96 7.72 0.97
C TYR A 29 -15.14 6.81 0.59
N ALA A 30 -15.52 6.86 -0.68
CA ALA A 30 -16.45 5.95 -1.31
C ALA A 30 -15.64 4.95 -2.15
N SER A 31 -15.67 3.67 -1.77
CA SER A 31 -15.03 2.59 -2.53
C SER A 31 -16.10 1.77 -3.22
N PHE A 32 -16.03 1.74 -4.54
CA PHE A 32 -16.93 0.98 -5.41
C PHE A 32 -16.22 -0.31 -5.79
N ALA A 33 -16.84 -1.45 -5.50
CA ALA A 33 -16.48 -2.73 -6.06
C ALA A 33 -17.31 -2.93 -7.33
N CYS A 34 -16.64 -3.06 -8.46
CA CYS A 34 -17.28 -3.22 -9.76
C CYS A 34 -16.87 -4.55 -10.38
N GLU A 35 -17.79 -5.17 -11.11
CA GLU A 35 -17.45 -6.23 -12.05
C GLU A 35 -16.97 -5.60 -13.35
N VAL A 36 -15.75 -5.95 -13.75
CA VAL A 36 -15.11 -5.48 -14.98
C VAL A 36 -14.51 -6.70 -15.68
N GLU A 37 -14.53 -6.68 -17.00
CA GLU A 37 -13.84 -7.71 -17.80
C GLU A 37 -12.32 -7.52 -17.68
N GLU A 38 -11.60 -8.64 -17.72
CA GLU A 38 -10.14 -8.61 -17.77
C GLU A 38 -9.67 -7.95 -19.07
N THR A 39 -8.58 -7.19 -19.00
CA THR A 39 -7.97 -6.55 -20.16
C THR A 39 -6.57 -7.10 -20.35
N PRO A 40 -6.41 -8.24 -21.05
CA PRO A 40 -5.11 -8.87 -21.24
C PRO A 40 -4.12 -7.91 -21.91
N LEU A 41 -2.91 -7.87 -21.40
CA LEU A 41 -1.82 -7.13 -22.02
C LEU A 41 -1.19 -7.94 -23.16
N PRO A 42 -0.62 -7.27 -24.19
CA PRO A 42 0.17 -7.95 -25.19
C PRO A 42 1.37 -8.69 -24.57
N SER A 43 1.69 -9.86 -25.11
CA SER A 43 2.86 -10.64 -24.66
C SER A 43 4.16 -9.84 -24.88
N THR A 44 5.01 -9.83 -23.85
CA THR A 44 6.36 -9.25 -23.88
C THR A 44 7.45 -10.30 -24.14
N GLY A 45 7.12 -11.59 -23.98
CA GLY A 45 8.06 -12.70 -24.09
C GLY A 45 9.06 -12.78 -22.93
N ARG A 46 8.85 -12.01 -21.85
CA ARG A 46 9.80 -11.89 -20.73
C ARG A 46 9.27 -12.57 -19.48
N SER A 47 10.18 -13.13 -18.70
CA SER A 47 9.90 -13.70 -17.38
C SER A 47 10.90 -13.16 -16.38
N VAL A 48 10.44 -12.81 -15.18
CA VAL A 48 11.31 -12.28 -14.13
C VAL A 48 11.05 -12.96 -12.78
N GLY A 49 12.12 -13.32 -12.10
CA GLY A 49 12.09 -13.71 -10.69
C GLY A 49 12.26 -12.49 -9.80
N VAL A 50 11.49 -12.40 -8.71
CA VAL A 50 11.44 -11.27 -7.78
C VAL A 50 11.71 -11.79 -6.37
N ASP A 51 12.87 -11.41 -5.83
CA ASP A 51 13.20 -11.58 -4.41
C ASP A 51 12.91 -10.27 -3.65
N VAL A 52 12.37 -10.37 -2.43
CA VAL A 52 12.06 -9.21 -1.59
C VAL A 52 12.95 -9.17 -0.35
N GLY A 53 13.60 -8.02 -0.15
CA GLY A 53 14.63 -7.87 0.88
C GLY A 53 14.43 -6.66 1.79
N VAL A 54 15.26 -6.61 2.84
CA VAL A 54 15.34 -5.45 3.76
C VAL A 54 16.36 -4.40 3.31
N ASN A 55 17.39 -4.82 2.56
CA ASN A 55 18.45 -3.93 2.05
C ASN A 55 18.02 -3.31 0.71
N SER A 56 17.82 -4.14 -0.31
CA SER A 56 17.00 -3.85 -1.48
C SER A 56 15.57 -4.29 -1.18
N LEU A 57 14.57 -3.47 -1.52
CA LEU A 57 13.18 -3.89 -1.43
C LEU A 57 12.90 -5.05 -2.39
N ILE A 58 13.42 -4.95 -3.61
CA ILE A 58 13.32 -5.98 -4.64
C ILE A 58 14.69 -6.21 -5.28
N ALA A 59 15.03 -7.47 -5.51
CA ALA A 59 16.05 -7.88 -6.46
C ALA A 59 15.39 -8.72 -7.56
N THR A 60 15.66 -8.40 -8.83
CA THR A 60 15.15 -9.16 -9.97
C THR A 60 16.18 -10.15 -10.48
N SER A 61 15.72 -11.23 -11.14
CA SER A 61 16.59 -12.19 -11.82
C SER A 61 17.45 -11.56 -12.91
N ASP A 62 17.02 -10.41 -13.44
CA ASP A 62 17.72 -9.65 -14.48
C ASP A 62 18.80 -8.71 -13.89
N GLY A 63 19.00 -8.74 -12.57
CA GLY A 63 20.02 -7.99 -11.86
C GLY A 63 19.61 -6.59 -11.40
N GLU A 64 18.36 -6.18 -11.63
CA GLU A 64 17.85 -4.90 -11.13
C GLU A 64 17.65 -4.94 -9.61
N LEU A 65 18.21 -3.96 -8.91
CA LEU A 65 18.05 -3.79 -7.46
C LEU A 65 17.27 -2.50 -7.18
N ILE A 66 16.10 -2.65 -6.57
CA ILE A 66 15.26 -1.52 -6.19
C ILE A 66 15.38 -1.32 -4.69
N GLY A 67 15.86 -0.15 -4.29
CA GLY A 67 16.04 0.21 -2.88
C GLY A 67 14.71 0.35 -2.13
N ASN A 68 14.75 0.13 -0.81
CA ASN A 68 13.63 0.48 0.06
C ASN A 68 13.70 1.97 0.44
N PRO A 69 12.70 2.80 0.09
CA PRO A 69 12.70 4.23 0.41
C PRO A 69 12.58 4.57 1.90
N LYS A 70 12.22 3.59 2.76
CA LYS A 70 12.21 3.72 4.23
C LYS A 70 11.33 4.86 4.79
N TRP A 71 10.20 5.19 4.14
CA TRP A 71 9.32 6.29 4.58
C TRP A 71 8.87 6.21 6.04
N TYR A 72 8.68 5.02 6.60
CA TYR A 72 8.33 4.92 8.01
C TYR A 72 9.46 5.41 8.91
N ARG A 73 10.72 5.12 8.57
CA ARG A 73 11.88 5.59 9.34
C ARG A 73 11.98 7.10 9.31
N ASP A 74 11.83 7.70 8.13
CA ASP A 74 11.88 9.16 7.96
C ASP A 74 10.73 9.85 8.72
N GLY A 75 9.54 9.24 8.67
CA GLY A 75 8.37 9.71 9.38
C GLY A 75 8.38 9.46 10.88
N GLN A 76 9.31 8.65 11.40
CA GLN A 76 9.27 8.10 12.76
C GLN A 76 9.41 9.18 13.83
N ALA A 77 10.35 10.12 13.67
CA ALA A 77 10.58 11.19 14.65
C ALA A 77 9.31 11.99 14.90
N LYS A 78 8.61 12.38 13.82
CA LYS A 78 7.35 13.10 13.88
C LYS A 78 6.22 12.23 14.47
N LEU A 79 6.14 10.94 14.12
CA LEU A 79 5.20 10.00 14.73
C LEU A 79 5.39 9.93 16.26
N SER A 80 6.63 9.81 16.74
CA SER A 80 6.94 9.73 18.17
C SER A 80 6.50 10.99 18.93
N ILE A 81 6.72 12.18 18.33
CA ILE A 81 6.23 13.45 18.91
C ILE A 81 4.71 13.44 19.00
N LEU A 82 4.01 13.11 17.90
CA LEU A 82 2.55 13.10 17.85
C LEU A 82 1.95 12.08 18.83
N GLN A 83 2.53 10.88 18.93
CA GLN A 83 2.12 9.86 19.90
C GLN A 83 2.29 10.35 21.34
N ARG A 84 3.43 10.98 21.66
CA ARG A 84 3.66 11.58 22.98
C ARG A 84 2.67 12.69 23.29
N THR A 85 2.36 13.55 22.31
CA THR A 85 1.34 14.60 22.46
C THR A 85 -0.04 14.01 22.72
N VAL A 86 -0.43 12.91 22.06
CA VAL A 86 -1.69 12.21 22.32
C VAL A 86 -1.72 11.65 23.74
N SER A 87 -0.64 11.01 24.17
CA SER A 87 -0.53 10.36 25.49
C SER A 87 -0.66 11.37 26.64
N ARG A 88 -0.02 12.54 26.51
CA ARG A 88 -0.04 13.60 27.54
C ARG A 88 -1.37 14.35 27.65
N ARG A 89 -2.26 14.24 26.66
CA ARG A 89 -3.53 14.97 26.66
C ARG A 89 -4.64 14.16 27.33
N MET A 90 -5.49 14.84 28.09
CA MET A 90 -6.64 14.25 28.78
C MET A 90 -7.52 13.41 27.85
N LYS A 91 -7.79 12.16 28.25
CA LYS A 91 -8.67 11.24 27.52
C LYS A 91 -10.07 11.85 27.36
N GLY A 92 -10.67 11.72 26.18
CA GLY A 92 -11.97 12.32 25.85
C GLY A 92 -11.96 13.83 25.54
N GLY A 93 -10.93 14.57 25.96
CA GLY A 93 -10.85 16.01 25.75
C GLY A 93 -10.77 16.44 24.28
N SER A 94 -11.24 17.65 23.98
CA SER A 94 -11.17 18.27 22.64
C SER A 94 -9.73 18.36 22.12
N ASN A 95 -8.79 18.74 22.98
CA ASN A 95 -7.37 18.81 22.64
C ASN A 95 -6.81 17.43 22.27
N ARG A 96 -7.18 16.37 22.99
CA ARG A 96 -6.72 15.02 22.62
C ARG A 96 -7.29 14.59 21.26
N ARG A 97 -8.56 14.89 20.98
CA ARG A 97 -9.17 14.60 19.66
C ARG A 97 -8.38 15.27 18.52
N LYS A 98 -7.99 16.54 18.68
CA LYS A 98 -7.13 17.25 17.71
C LYS A 98 -5.77 16.56 17.52
N ALA A 99 -5.12 16.11 18.60
CA ALA A 99 -3.84 15.41 18.53
C ALA A 99 -3.96 14.04 17.85
N VAL A 100 -5.01 13.28 18.16
CA VAL A 100 -5.28 11.98 17.53
C VAL A 100 -5.50 12.16 16.03
N HIS A 101 -6.24 13.20 15.63
CA HIS A 101 -6.44 13.50 14.22
C HIS A 101 -5.11 13.81 13.50
N ALA A 102 -4.25 14.65 14.08
CA ALA A 102 -2.92 14.92 13.51
C ALA A 102 -2.06 13.65 13.39
N LEU A 103 -2.10 12.77 14.38
CA LEU A 103 -1.44 11.47 14.35
C LEU A 103 -1.98 10.58 13.22
N GLN A 104 -3.31 10.51 13.06
CA GLN A 104 -3.96 9.74 11.98
C GLN A 104 -3.60 10.28 10.59
N VAL A 105 -3.56 11.60 10.41
CA VAL A 105 -3.17 12.23 9.15
C VAL A 105 -1.73 11.87 8.78
N HIS A 106 -0.81 11.91 9.75
CA HIS A 106 0.60 11.57 9.49
C HIS A 106 0.80 10.08 9.22
N HIS A 107 0.07 9.19 9.91
CA HIS A 107 0.03 7.76 9.56
C HIS A 107 -0.53 7.52 8.15
N GLU A 108 -1.60 8.22 7.77
CA GLU A 108 -2.18 8.12 6.42
C GLU A 108 -1.16 8.56 5.37
N TYR A 109 -0.44 9.66 5.61
CA TYR A 109 0.58 10.18 4.70
C TYR A 109 1.68 9.14 4.39
N ILE A 110 2.33 8.59 5.44
CA ILE A 110 3.37 7.56 5.28
C ILE A 110 2.83 6.32 4.56
N ALA A 111 1.63 5.86 4.95
CA ALA A 111 1.01 4.70 4.33
C ALA A 111 0.70 4.93 2.85
N ASN A 112 0.27 6.14 2.47
CA ASN A 112 -0.03 6.48 1.08
C ASN A 112 1.23 6.58 0.22
N GLN A 113 2.33 7.16 0.74
CA GLN A 113 3.62 7.17 0.02
C GLN A 113 4.10 5.76 -0.30
N ARG A 114 4.05 4.87 0.71
CA ARG A 114 4.41 3.47 0.52
C ARG A 114 3.53 2.76 -0.49
N LYS A 115 2.22 2.92 -0.38
CA LYS A 115 1.27 2.30 -1.32
C LYS A 115 1.48 2.79 -2.75
N ASP A 116 1.68 4.09 -2.95
CA ASP A 116 1.91 4.68 -4.27
C ASP A 116 3.11 4.03 -4.96
N PHE A 117 4.24 3.97 -4.27
CA PHE A 117 5.44 3.33 -4.81
C PHE A 117 5.26 1.85 -5.11
N LEU A 118 4.70 1.07 -4.18
CA LEU A 118 4.49 -0.35 -4.39
C LEU A 118 3.49 -0.63 -5.53
N ASN A 119 2.46 0.21 -5.69
CA ASN A 119 1.52 0.11 -6.79
C ASN A 119 2.19 0.39 -8.13
N LYS A 120 3.04 1.43 -8.20
CA LYS A 120 3.81 1.76 -9.41
C LYS A 120 4.78 0.64 -9.77
N LEU A 121 5.48 0.12 -8.78
CA LEU A 121 6.42 -0.98 -8.95
C LEU A 121 5.74 -2.24 -9.47
N ALA A 122 4.62 -2.65 -8.85
CA ALA A 122 3.83 -3.79 -9.32
C ALA A 122 3.35 -3.59 -10.76
N ASN A 123 2.88 -2.38 -11.08
CA ASN A 123 2.44 -2.05 -12.43
C ASN A 123 3.58 -2.13 -13.46
N THR A 124 4.77 -1.63 -13.12
CA THR A 124 5.97 -1.73 -13.97
C THR A 124 6.34 -3.18 -14.25
N LEU A 125 6.30 -4.06 -13.23
CA LEU A 125 6.62 -5.47 -13.42
C LEU A 125 5.60 -6.16 -14.35
N VAL A 126 4.31 -5.93 -14.12
CA VAL A 126 3.21 -6.52 -14.93
C VAL A 126 3.22 -6.04 -16.38
N LEU A 127 3.56 -4.77 -16.62
CA LEU A 127 3.65 -4.23 -17.98
C LEU A 127 4.82 -4.82 -18.77
N ASN A 128 5.92 -5.16 -18.09
CA ASN A 128 7.17 -5.56 -18.75
C ASN A 128 7.37 -7.07 -18.85
N ASN A 129 6.60 -7.88 -18.13
CA ASN A 129 6.81 -9.32 -18.03
C ASN A 129 5.51 -10.10 -18.22
N ASP A 130 5.63 -11.24 -18.90
CA ASP A 130 4.55 -12.21 -19.07
C ASP A 130 4.44 -13.12 -17.86
N LEU A 131 5.57 -13.51 -17.28
CA LEU A 131 5.64 -14.36 -16.08
C LEU A 131 6.42 -13.65 -14.98
N ILE A 132 5.82 -13.55 -13.79
CA ILE A 132 6.47 -12.94 -12.63
C ILE A 132 6.43 -13.95 -11.50
N VAL A 133 7.60 -14.43 -11.10
CA VAL A 133 7.75 -15.38 -10.00
C VAL A 133 8.19 -14.61 -8.76
N ILE A 134 7.48 -14.77 -7.65
CA ILE A 134 7.82 -14.17 -6.35
C ILE A 134 7.97 -15.27 -5.30
N GLU A 135 8.89 -15.07 -4.37
CA GLU A 135 9.07 -16.00 -3.25
C GLU A 135 7.83 -16.09 -2.35
N ASP A 136 7.46 -17.32 -1.96
CA ASP A 136 6.42 -17.55 -0.95
C ASP A 136 6.99 -17.36 0.46
N LEU A 137 7.21 -16.09 0.83
CA LEU A 137 7.70 -15.75 2.15
C LEU A 137 6.59 -15.89 3.20
N ARG A 138 6.90 -16.58 4.30
CA ARG A 138 6.07 -16.63 5.51
C ARG A 138 6.19 -15.35 6.32
N ILE A 139 5.77 -14.22 5.75
CA ILE A 139 5.94 -12.86 6.30
C ILE A 139 5.41 -12.76 7.73
N GLN A 140 4.26 -13.39 8.03
CA GLN A 140 3.68 -13.40 9.38
C GLN A 140 4.60 -14.03 10.43
N ASN A 141 5.41 -15.02 10.05
CA ASN A 141 6.41 -15.60 10.95
C ASN A 141 7.65 -14.71 11.03
N MET A 142 8.07 -14.11 9.92
CA MET A 142 9.25 -13.25 9.89
C MET A 142 9.08 -11.98 10.73
N VAL A 143 7.89 -11.38 10.75
CA VAL A 143 7.61 -10.19 11.58
C VAL A 143 7.59 -10.48 13.08
N LYS A 144 7.59 -11.76 13.51
CA LYS A 144 7.78 -12.13 14.92
C LYS A 144 9.22 -11.89 15.38
N ASN A 145 10.18 -11.84 14.46
CA ASN A 145 11.54 -11.41 14.78
C ASN A 145 11.57 -9.90 14.99
N HIS A 146 11.68 -9.46 16.25
CA HIS A 146 11.65 -8.05 16.62
C HIS A 146 12.74 -7.20 15.95
N ASN A 147 13.89 -7.77 15.60
CA ASN A 147 15.00 -7.03 14.97
C ASN A 147 14.69 -6.65 13.52
N LEU A 148 13.93 -7.48 12.80
CA LEU A 148 13.61 -7.29 11.38
C LEU A 148 12.17 -6.80 11.15
N SER A 149 11.28 -7.04 12.12
CA SER A 149 9.85 -6.71 12.05
C SER A 149 9.57 -5.32 11.47
N LYS A 150 10.26 -4.29 11.96
CA LYS A 150 10.10 -2.91 11.50
C LYS A 150 10.51 -2.75 10.04
N SER A 151 11.67 -3.28 9.63
CA SER A 151 12.14 -3.20 8.24
C SER A 151 11.21 -3.93 7.28
N ILE A 152 10.71 -5.11 7.68
CA ILE A 152 9.78 -5.92 6.88
C ILE A 152 8.45 -5.18 6.70
N LEU A 153 7.89 -4.64 7.79
CA LEU A 153 6.63 -3.89 7.75
C LEU A 153 6.77 -2.57 6.99
N ASP A 154 7.94 -1.94 7.05
CA ASP A 154 8.25 -0.74 6.27
C ASP A 154 8.36 -1.05 4.78
N GLY A 155 8.99 -2.17 4.41
CA GLY A 155 9.05 -2.64 3.02
C GLY A 155 7.69 -3.03 2.44
N GLY A 156 6.75 -3.49 3.27
CA GLY A 156 5.37 -3.74 2.84
C GLY A 156 5.22 -4.94 1.90
N TRP A 157 6.08 -5.96 2.03
CA TRP A 157 6.14 -7.13 1.15
C TRP A 157 4.79 -7.82 0.94
N GLY A 158 4.01 -8.00 2.01
CA GLY A 158 2.71 -8.68 1.90
C GLY A 158 1.68 -7.87 1.11
N TYR A 159 1.74 -6.53 1.20
CA TYR A 159 0.91 -5.67 0.36
C TYR A 159 1.38 -5.73 -1.10
N PHE A 160 2.69 -5.71 -1.32
CA PHE A 160 3.28 -5.78 -2.65
C PHE A 160 2.93 -7.10 -3.36
N ALA A 161 3.18 -8.25 -2.73
CA ALA A 161 2.86 -9.57 -3.29
C ALA A 161 1.37 -9.70 -3.66
N LYS A 162 0.48 -9.28 -2.75
CA LYS A 162 -0.95 -9.25 -3.02
C LYS A 162 -1.28 -8.34 -4.21
N ARG A 163 -0.74 -7.12 -4.22
CA ARG A 163 -1.06 -6.15 -5.26
C ARG A 163 -0.53 -6.56 -6.64
N LEU A 164 0.65 -7.19 -6.66
CA LEU A 164 1.25 -7.75 -7.86
C LEU A 164 0.38 -8.87 -8.43
N SER A 165 -0.07 -9.81 -7.60
CA SER A 165 -1.00 -10.87 -7.99
C SER A 165 -2.33 -10.31 -8.52
N ASP A 166 -2.96 -9.37 -7.78
CA ASP A 166 -4.20 -8.73 -8.23
C ASP A 166 -4.03 -8.06 -9.61
N LYS A 167 -2.87 -7.44 -9.86
CA LYS A 167 -2.57 -6.75 -11.12
C LYS A 167 -2.18 -7.69 -12.26
N ALA A 168 -1.54 -8.80 -11.95
CA ALA A 168 -1.21 -9.84 -12.92
C ALA A 168 -2.51 -10.45 -13.49
N VAL A 169 -3.46 -10.82 -12.62
CA VAL A 169 -4.78 -11.32 -13.03
C VAL A 169 -5.52 -10.31 -13.90
N GLU A 170 -5.59 -9.04 -13.49
CA GLU A 170 -6.23 -7.97 -14.27
C GLU A 170 -5.65 -7.83 -15.70
N ALA A 171 -4.35 -8.12 -15.84
CA ALA A 171 -3.59 -8.01 -17.08
C ALA A 171 -3.45 -9.33 -17.86
N GLY A 172 -4.07 -10.42 -17.39
CA GLY A 172 -3.93 -11.74 -18.02
C GLY A 172 -2.51 -12.32 -17.96
N ARG A 173 -1.79 -12.06 -16.85
CA ARG A 173 -0.45 -12.59 -16.55
C ARG A 173 -0.51 -13.70 -15.51
#